data_AF-A0A922ZPU9-F1
#
_entry.id   AF-A0A922ZPU9-F1
#
_cell.length_a   1.000
_cell.length_b   1.000
_cell.length_c   1.000
_cell.angle_alpha   90.00
_cell.angle_beta   90.00
_cell.angle_gamma   90.00
#
_symmetry.space_group_name_H-M   'P 1'
#
loop_
_entity.id
_entity.type
_entity.pdbx_description
1 polymer ?
#
loop_
_entity_poly.entity_id
_entity_poly.type
_entity_poly.pdbx_seq_one_letter_code
_entity_poly.pdbx_strand_id
1 'polypeptide(L)'
;MQTATVVNSVEGNHHDAEYHAYLARVKERFVRNVRSGEEPIFTTDATDLWGAYLGTFSDPAERQYHNCHTCRQFVERFGSLVTVDEKGFTSSAVWDEEDTPAIYKPAVVAMSRLVRKAKVTGVFMSSEREWGTGVTGIWQHWSITPPNSMIFRSAVLTAGQAMAEKREDFKTVMYALNEFTQPMLEQALTLLRTDSLYRSEKVLGQAEWLYNLHVARTAAHGTNKANVVWRHIATAPAGFCHPRSSMIGTLLEDIAVGMDFNLVSRRFAEKMHPLQYQRPQAAPTAGAIAAAEKIVQQLGAAGALARRFARVDEVQAIWKPKDKPADVHGAGVFGHLKAKDEGHPTNMKIPAQVMTWEKFARTVLPNAEQIEFYARPGSDSYTSLVTAVNPDAPPILQWDNEAKRNPVSWYFWHGGSTPASFSLAAGVFHPVVAIAFKPNMWNGDNSHHGEGAMLVIKGAKDTCTPGACLFPEILKSEFHAVRSVIEAYSREATMQGADEGSAAGLMMQKGGTLNVLLRVHSGGSALEYRIDRWD
;
A
#
# COMPACT_ATOMS: atom_id res chain seq x y z
N MET A 1 -9.66 25.25 76.03
CA MET A 1 -10.44 25.15 74.77
C MET A 1 -9.51 24.62 73.70
N GLN A 2 -9.64 23.34 73.35
CA GLN A 2 -8.91 22.72 72.25
C GLN A 2 -9.50 23.21 70.92
N THR A 3 -8.67 23.86 70.11
CA THR A 3 -8.93 24.11 68.70
C THR A 3 -8.88 22.78 67.95
N ALA A 4 -10.06 22.25 67.59
CA ALA A 4 -10.17 21.12 66.67
C ALA A 4 -9.74 21.57 65.28
N THR A 5 -8.55 21.14 64.86
CA THR A 5 -8.10 21.23 63.47
C THR A 5 -8.89 20.19 62.68
N VAL A 6 -9.93 20.62 61.96
CA VAL A 6 -10.60 19.76 60.97
C VAL A 6 -9.63 19.58 59.81
N VAL A 7 -8.87 18.50 59.87
CA VAL A 7 -8.14 18.00 58.70
C VAL A 7 -9.20 17.38 57.80
N ASN A 8 -9.63 18.10 56.77
CA ASN A 8 -10.36 17.50 55.65
C ASN A 8 -9.39 16.55 54.92
N SER A 9 -9.27 15.32 55.41
CA SER A 9 -8.64 14.25 54.65
C SER A 9 -9.52 13.99 53.44
N VAL A 10 -9.04 14.36 52.25
CA VAL A 10 -9.67 13.89 51.01
C VAL A 10 -9.47 12.38 51.00
N GLU A 11 -10.50 11.60 51.26
CA GLU A 11 -10.49 10.15 51.10
C GLU A 11 -10.79 9.84 49.63
N GLY A 12 -9.77 9.39 48.89
CA GLY A 12 -9.91 8.94 47.50
C GLY A 12 -10.45 7.51 47.40
N ASN A 13 -10.79 7.06 46.20
CA ASN A 13 -11.32 5.71 45.96
C ASN A 13 -10.27 4.58 45.96
N HIS A 14 -9.04 4.84 46.43
CA HIS A 14 -7.96 3.84 46.45
C HIS A 14 -8.27 2.55 47.25
N HIS A 15 -9.23 2.60 48.17
CA HIS A 15 -9.71 1.44 48.93
C HIS A 15 -10.84 0.66 48.23
N ASP A 16 -11.38 1.18 47.13
CA ASP A 16 -12.50 0.60 46.39
C ASP A 16 -12.02 -0.49 45.41
N ALA A 17 -11.77 -1.68 45.97
CA ALA A 17 -11.30 -2.83 45.21
C ALA A 17 -12.30 -3.28 44.12
N GLU A 18 -13.60 -3.11 44.34
CA GLU A 18 -14.63 -3.47 43.37
C GLU A 18 -14.61 -2.52 42.16
N TYR A 19 -14.51 -1.21 42.41
CA TYR A 19 -14.37 -0.22 41.35
C TYR A 19 -13.08 -0.42 40.55
N HIS A 20 -11.94 -0.65 41.21
CA HIS A 20 -10.68 -0.93 40.52
C HIS A 20 -10.74 -2.20 39.67
N ALA A 21 -11.36 -3.27 40.18
CA ALA A 21 -11.58 -4.49 39.41
C ALA A 21 -12.49 -4.23 38.20
N TYR A 22 -13.50 -3.36 38.33
CA TYR A 22 -14.34 -2.94 37.22
C TYR A 22 -13.57 -2.13 36.17
N LEU A 23 -12.73 -1.18 36.59
CA LEU A 23 -11.86 -0.43 35.66
C LEU A 23 -10.94 -1.36 34.86
N ALA A 24 -10.37 -2.39 35.50
CA ALA A 24 -9.56 -3.39 34.82
C ALA A 24 -10.38 -4.17 33.77
N ARG A 25 -11.60 -4.62 34.12
CA ARG A 25 -12.50 -5.29 33.17
C ARG A 25 -12.88 -4.41 31.98
N VAL A 26 -13.13 -3.10 32.20
CA VAL A 26 -13.40 -2.15 31.11
C VAL A 26 -12.23 -2.09 30.11
N LYS A 27 -10.98 -2.06 30.60
CA LYS A 27 -9.78 -2.04 29.75
C LYS A 27 -9.62 -3.33 28.96
N GLU A 28 -9.73 -4.48 29.62
CA GLU A 28 -9.62 -5.79 28.97
C GLU A 28 -10.73 -6.02 27.95
N ARG A 29 -11.96 -5.63 28.29
CA ARG A 29 -13.10 -5.73 27.40
C ARG A 29 -12.93 -4.85 26.17
N PHE A 30 -12.47 -3.60 26.33
CA PHE A 30 -12.22 -2.74 25.18
C PHE A 30 -11.30 -3.43 24.17
N VAL A 31 -10.17 -4.00 24.64
CA VAL A 31 -9.22 -4.74 23.80
C VAL A 31 -9.90 -5.94 23.10
N ARG A 32 -10.79 -6.65 23.80
CA ARG A 32 -11.57 -7.76 23.22
C ARG A 32 -12.54 -7.30 22.15
N ASN A 33 -13.30 -6.23 22.42
CA ASN A 33 -14.34 -5.71 21.54
C ASN A 33 -13.76 -5.20 20.22
N VAL A 34 -12.53 -4.69 20.25
CA VAL A 34 -11.80 -4.21 19.07
C VAL A 34 -10.91 -5.28 18.44
N ARG A 35 -11.05 -6.54 18.88
CA ARG A 35 -10.26 -7.70 18.46
C ARG A 35 -8.76 -7.42 18.44
N SER A 36 -8.23 -6.95 19.57
CA SER A 36 -6.81 -6.58 19.71
C SER A 36 -6.33 -5.52 18.71
N GLY A 37 -7.25 -4.69 18.19
CA GLY A 37 -7.00 -3.60 17.28
C GLY A 37 -7.09 -3.98 15.80
N GLU A 38 -7.62 -5.16 15.49
CA GLU A 38 -7.94 -5.57 14.11
C GLU A 38 -9.22 -4.91 13.59
N GLU A 39 -10.13 -4.50 14.48
CA GLU A 39 -11.39 -3.86 14.08
C GLU A 39 -11.36 -2.33 14.28
N PRO A 40 -11.81 -1.55 13.27
CA PRO A 40 -11.97 -0.12 13.40
C PRO A 40 -13.12 0.23 14.37
N ILE A 41 -13.02 1.42 14.95
CA ILE A 41 -14.03 1.99 15.85
C ILE A 41 -14.67 3.19 15.16
N PHE A 42 -15.92 3.45 15.52
CA PHE A 42 -16.74 4.48 14.91
C PHE A 42 -17.36 5.41 15.96
N THR A 43 -17.47 6.68 15.60
CA THR A 43 -18.23 7.69 16.37
C THR A 43 -19.71 7.56 16.07
N THR A 44 -20.54 7.96 17.03
CA THR A 44 -22.01 8.03 16.87
C THR A 44 -22.54 9.43 17.15
N ASP A 45 -23.81 9.69 16.84
CA ASP A 45 -24.54 10.92 17.22
C ASP A 45 -25.23 10.81 18.59
N ALA A 46 -24.84 9.84 19.43
CA ALA A 46 -25.40 9.69 20.77
C ALA A 46 -25.03 10.90 21.64
N THR A 47 -26.03 11.52 22.28
CA THR A 47 -25.87 12.69 23.13
C THR A 47 -26.27 12.40 24.57
N ASP A 48 -25.80 13.24 25.49
CA ASP A 48 -26.16 13.22 26.92
C ASP A 48 -25.93 11.88 27.65
N LEU A 49 -24.88 11.15 27.26
CA LEU A 49 -24.49 9.91 27.96
C LEU A 49 -24.16 10.16 29.44
N TRP A 50 -23.54 11.30 29.75
CA TRP A 50 -23.22 11.65 31.13
C TRP A 50 -24.47 11.96 31.95
N GLY A 51 -25.44 12.69 31.39
CA GLY A 51 -26.73 12.91 32.06
C GLY A 51 -27.48 11.60 32.29
N ALA A 52 -27.47 10.69 31.31
CA ALA A 52 -28.05 9.36 31.43
C ALA A 52 -27.35 8.51 32.50
N TYR A 53 -26.01 8.61 32.62
CA TYR A 53 -25.24 7.96 33.68
C TYR A 53 -25.63 8.51 35.05
N LEU A 54 -25.47 9.81 35.24
CA LEU A 54 -25.61 10.48 36.53
C LEU A 54 -27.06 10.46 37.04
N GLY A 55 -28.04 10.46 36.14
CA GLY A 55 -29.46 10.41 36.45
C GLY A 55 -29.94 9.08 37.05
N THR A 56 -29.13 8.02 36.99
CA THR A 56 -29.49 6.72 37.59
C THR A 56 -29.29 6.64 39.10
N PHE A 57 -28.47 7.52 39.67
CA PHE A 57 -28.27 7.62 41.11
C PHE A 57 -29.38 8.48 41.72
N SER A 58 -30.31 7.88 42.46
CA SER A 58 -31.46 8.58 43.04
C SER A 58 -31.10 9.40 44.28
N ASP A 59 -30.17 8.89 45.11
CA ASP A 59 -29.66 9.59 46.29
C ASP A 59 -28.75 10.76 45.90
N PRO A 60 -29.00 12.00 46.37
CA PRO A 60 -28.16 13.16 46.05
C PRO A 60 -26.70 13.03 46.48
N ALA A 61 -26.41 12.34 47.59
CA ALA A 61 -25.03 12.17 48.06
C ALA A 61 -24.26 11.18 47.17
N GLU A 62 -24.85 10.03 46.84
CA GLU A 62 -24.29 9.09 45.85
C GLU A 62 -24.12 9.74 44.48
N ARG A 63 -25.11 10.53 44.03
CA ARG A 63 -25.00 11.26 42.76
C ARG A 63 -23.83 12.23 42.77
N GLN A 64 -23.65 12.99 43.86
CA GLN A 64 -22.55 13.93 43.98
C GLN A 64 -21.19 13.22 44.00
N TYR A 65 -21.09 12.06 44.68
CA TYR A 65 -19.88 11.23 44.67
C TYR A 65 -19.50 10.77 43.25
N HIS A 66 -20.48 10.41 42.43
CA HIS A 66 -20.26 9.99 41.03
C HIS A 66 -20.19 11.14 40.02
N ASN A 67 -20.37 12.39 40.45
CA ASN A 67 -20.30 13.57 39.59
C ASN A 67 -18.85 14.03 39.35
N CYS A 68 -18.05 13.14 38.75
CA CYS A 68 -16.64 13.39 38.47
C CYS A 68 -16.42 14.02 37.08
N HIS A 69 -15.73 15.16 37.03
CA HIS A 69 -15.38 15.83 35.77
C HIS A 69 -14.46 14.97 34.87
N THR A 70 -13.50 14.24 35.46
CA THR A 70 -12.59 13.36 34.70
C THR A 70 -13.35 12.21 34.04
N CYS A 71 -14.25 11.55 34.79
CA CYS A 71 -15.12 10.49 34.27
C CYS A 71 -16.09 11.03 33.21
N ARG A 72 -16.62 12.25 33.41
CA ARG A 72 -17.46 12.93 32.42
C ARG A 72 -16.74 13.11 31.09
N GLN A 73 -15.51 13.62 31.09
CA GLN A 73 -14.72 13.79 29.88
C GLN A 73 -14.48 12.45 29.16
N PHE A 74 -14.23 11.38 29.90
CA PHE A 74 -14.10 10.04 29.33
C PHE A 74 -15.40 9.59 28.63
N VAL A 75 -16.55 9.72 29.33
CA VAL A 75 -17.86 9.31 28.78
C VAL A 75 -18.23 10.13 27.55
N GLU A 76 -18.03 11.45 27.57
CA GLU A 76 -18.37 12.34 26.45
C GLU A 76 -17.49 12.07 25.21
N ARG A 77 -16.22 11.67 25.40
CA ARG A 77 -15.29 11.42 24.29
C ARG A 77 -15.34 9.99 23.74
N PHE A 78 -15.46 9.01 24.62
CA PHE A 78 -15.27 7.58 24.27
C PHE A 78 -16.49 6.72 24.55
N GLY A 79 -17.43 7.18 25.38
CA GLY A 79 -18.59 6.39 25.79
C GLY A 79 -19.57 6.10 24.66
N SER A 80 -19.58 6.90 23.59
CA SER A 80 -20.47 6.72 22.44
C SER A 80 -19.86 5.91 21.30
N LEU A 81 -18.62 5.42 21.48
CA LEU A 81 -17.91 4.67 20.46
C LEU A 81 -18.47 3.26 20.27
N VAL A 82 -18.50 2.81 19.03
CA VAL A 82 -19.00 1.49 18.63
C VAL A 82 -18.05 0.77 17.69
N THR A 83 -18.09 -0.56 17.72
CA THR A 83 -17.63 -1.39 16.61
C THR A 83 -18.82 -1.72 15.70
N VAL A 84 -18.53 -1.99 14.43
CA VAL A 84 -19.52 -2.33 13.41
C VAL A 84 -19.14 -3.67 12.82
N ASP A 85 -20.02 -4.68 12.85
CA ASP A 85 -19.73 -5.99 12.24
C ASP A 85 -19.91 -6.00 10.71
N GLU A 86 -19.68 -7.15 10.08
CA GLU A 86 -19.81 -7.33 8.61
C GLU A 86 -21.23 -7.08 8.09
N LYS A 87 -22.26 -7.28 8.92
CA LYS A 87 -23.68 -7.05 8.58
C LYS A 87 -24.15 -5.64 8.94
N GLY A 88 -23.25 -4.81 9.49
CA GLY A 88 -23.51 -3.44 9.88
C GLY A 88 -24.16 -3.27 11.26
N PHE A 89 -24.21 -4.32 12.09
CA PHE A 89 -24.69 -4.19 13.47
C PHE A 89 -23.65 -3.49 14.35
N THR A 90 -24.12 -2.63 15.23
CA THR A 90 -23.26 -1.88 16.16
C THR A 90 -23.24 -2.53 17.54
N SER A 91 -22.05 -2.56 18.13
CA SER A 91 -21.84 -2.94 19.54
C SER A 91 -21.01 -1.86 20.24
N SER A 92 -21.23 -1.62 21.52
CA SER A 92 -20.43 -0.63 22.24
C SER A 92 -18.96 -1.06 22.28
N ALA A 93 -18.06 -0.12 22.00
CA ALA A 93 -16.63 -0.37 22.15
C ALA A 93 -16.20 -0.46 23.63
N VAL A 94 -16.97 0.15 24.54
CA VAL A 94 -16.57 0.37 25.95
C VAL A 94 -17.45 -0.38 26.94
N TRP A 95 -18.77 -0.39 26.72
CA TRP A 95 -19.74 -0.79 27.73
C TRP A 95 -20.26 -2.22 27.54
N ASP A 96 -20.51 -2.91 28.66
CA ASP A 96 -21.11 -4.24 28.69
C ASP A 96 -22.02 -4.38 29.92
N GLU A 97 -23.22 -4.91 29.71
CA GLU A 97 -24.26 -4.98 30.76
C GLU A 97 -24.11 -6.19 31.69
N GLU A 98 -23.36 -7.22 31.28
CA GLU A 98 -23.22 -8.49 32.00
C GLU A 98 -22.16 -8.42 33.08
N ASP A 99 -21.01 -7.78 32.81
CA ASP A 99 -19.86 -7.71 33.74
C ASP A 99 -19.77 -6.43 34.59
N THR A 100 -20.77 -5.54 34.44
CA THR A 100 -20.87 -4.27 35.17
C THR A 100 -21.39 -4.48 36.60
N PRO A 101 -20.73 -3.92 37.64
CA PRO A 101 -21.17 -3.98 39.03
C PRO A 101 -22.61 -3.50 39.23
N ALA A 102 -23.30 -4.02 40.25
CA ALA A 102 -24.72 -3.75 40.50
C ALA A 102 -25.04 -2.25 40.58
N ILE A 103 -24.16 -1.47 41.21
CA ILE A 103 -24.32 -0.01 41.36
C ILE A 103 -24.23 0.75 40.03
N TYR A 104 -23.43 0.27 39.07
CA TYR A 104 -23.23 0.92 37.76
C TYR A 104 -24.12 0.35 36.65
N LYS A 105 -24.73 -0.82 36.87
CA LYS A 105 -25.51 -1.52 35.85
C LYS A 105 -26.66 -0.68 35.28
N PRO A 106 -27.48 0.02 36.08
CA PRO A 106 -28.52 0.90 35.54
C PRO A 106 -27.95 1.99 34.62
N ALA A 107 -26.82 2.58 35.00
CA ALA A 107 -26.15 3.64 34.26
C ALA A 107 -25.58 3.15 32.92
N VAL A 108 -24.93 1.98 32.93
CA VAL A 108 -24.39 1.34 31.73
C VAL A 108 -25.50 0.91 30.77
N VAL A 109 -26.61 0.37 31.27
CA VAL A 109 -27.79 0.04 30.45
C VAL A 109 -28.37 1.31 29.82
N ALA A 110 -28.50 2.41 30.59
CA ALA A 110 -29.00 3.68 30.09
C ALA A 110 -28.12 4.25 28.97
N MET A 111 -26.80 4.31 29.17
CA MET A 111 -25.85 4.75 28.14
C MET A 111 -25.87 3.84 26.92
N SER A 112 -25.83 2.51 27.12
CA SER A 112 -25.83 1.53 26.02
C SER A 112 -27.08 1.64 25.17
N ARG A 113 -28.25 1.92 25.78
CA ARG A 113 -29.50 2.17 25.05
C ARG A 113 -29.44 3.41 24.16
N LEU A 114 -28.79 4.49 24.60
CA LEU A 114 -28.59 5.68 23.77
C LEU A 114 -27.67 5.38 22.59
N VAL A 115 -26.54 4.71 22.84
CA VAL A 115 -25.58 4.34 21.80
C VAL A 115 -26.19 3.40 20.76
N ARG A 116 -26.97 2.39 21.17
CA ARG A 116 -27.66 1.46 20.25
C ARG A 116 -28.67 2.14 19.33
N LYS A 117 -29.25 3.28 19.75
CA LYS A 117 -30.21 4.05 18.95
C LYS A 117 -29.55 5.09 18.06
N ALA A 118 -28.29 5.41 18.32
CA ALA A 118 -27.55 6.43 17.61
C ALA A 118 -27.09 5.94 16.22
N LYS A 119 -26.90 6.87 15.32
CA LYS A 119 -26.35 6.64 13.98
C LYS A 119 -24.83 6.73 14.03
N VAL A 120 -24.17 5.90 13.24
CA VAL A 120 -22.72 6.03 13.01
C VAL A 120 -22.44 7.29 12.19
N THR A 121 -21.52 8.13 12.67
CA THR A 121 -21.21 9.44 12.08
C THR A 121 -19.82 9.53 11.48
N GLY A 122 -18.93 8.59 11.77
CA GLY A 122 -17.56 8.61 11.27
C GLY A 122 -16.67 7.53 11.84
N VAL A 123 -15.47 7.42 11.30
CA VAL A 123 -14.39 6.58 11.85
C VAL A 123 -13.74 7.34 13.01
N PHE A 124 -13.46 6.64 14.10
CA PHE A 124 -12.72 7.19 15.24
C PHE A 124 -11.23 6.87 15.14
N MET A 125 -10.38 7.88 15.32
CA MET A 125 -8.93 7.76 15.36
C MET A 125 -8.37 8.66 16.45
N SER A 126 -7.32 8.19 17.15
CA SER A 126 -6.63 8.97 18.17
C SER A 126 -5.14 8.63 18.18
N SER A 127 -4.29 9.64 18.41
CA SER A 127 -2.86 9.46 18.65
C SER A 127 -2.52 9.30 20.14
N GLU A 128 -3.52 9.39 21.02
CA GLU A 128 -3.35 9.24 22.47
C GLU A 128 -3.08 7.78 22.84
N ARG A 129 -2.08 7.54 23.69
CA ARG A 129 -1.71 6.21 24.22
C ARG A 129 -2.59 5.76 25.39
N GLU A 130 -3.30 6.69 26.00
CA GLU A 130 -4.30 6.46 27.03
C GLU A 130 -5.50 7.35 26.73
N TRP A 131 -6.69 6.77 26.70
CA TRP A 131 -7.95 7.46 26.45
C TRP A 131 -8.64 7.73 27.78
N GLY A 132 -8.68 8.99 28.18
CA GLY A 132 -9.10 9.43 29.51
C GLY A 132 -7.89 9.77 30.39
N THR A 133 -8.13 9.93 31.69
CA THR A 133 -7.09 10.25 32.66
C THR A 133 -7.25 9.31 33.84
N GLY A 134 -6.56 8.18 33.82
CA GLY A 134 -6.81 7.09 34.76
C GLY A 134 -6.57 7.42 36.23
N VAL A 135 -5.74 8.43 36.53
CA VAL A 135 -5.43 8.85 37.91
C VAL A 135 -5.37 10.38 37.99
N THR A 136 -6.02 10.96 39.00
CA THR A 136 -5.81 12.36 39.41
C THR A 136 -5.63 12.46 40.92
N GLY A 137 -4.41 12.76 41.38
CA GLY A 137 -4.09 12.71 42.81
C GLY A 137 -4.31 11.31 43.37
N ILE A 138 -5.24 11.18 44.32
CA ILE A 138 -5.58 9.91 44.99
C ILE A 138 -6.79 9.18 44.37
N TRP A 139 -7.34 9.72 43.28
CA TRP A 139 -8.53 9.18 42.61
C TRP A 139 -8.16 8.40 41.36
N GLN A 140 -8.73 7.21 41.20
CA GLN A 140 -8.73 6.47 39.95
C GLN A 140 -10.02 6.76 39.16
N HIS A 141 -9.92 6.80 37.83
CA HIS A 141 -11.03 7.12 36.93
C HIS A 141 -11.08 6.17 35.74
N TRP A 142 -12.15 6.26 34.95
CA TRP A 142 -12.20 5.58 33.67
C TRP A 142 -11.08 6.04 32.74
N SER A 143 -10.30 5.07 32.29
CA SER A 143 -9.37 5.21 31.18
C SER A 143 -9.24 3.89 30.42
N ILE A 144 -8.80 3.99 29.18
CA ILE A 144 -8.53 2.83 28.31
C ILE A 144 -7.12 2.97 27.74
N THR A 145 -6.40 1.85 27.67
CA THR A 145 -5.14 1.76 26.93
C THR A 145 -5.43 1.04 25.61
N PRO A 146 -5.55 1.76 24.47
CA PRO A 146 -5.81 1.12 23.19
C PRO A 146 -4.63 0.22 22.77
N PRO A 147 -4.88 -0.86 22.00
CA PRO A 147 -3.83 -1.60 21.33
C PRO A 147 -2.92 -0.69 20.49
N ASN A 148 -1.62 -0.99 20.44
CA ASN A 148 -0.64 -0.17 19.72
C ASN A 148 -0.97 0.01 18.22
N SER A 149 -1.63 -0.97 17.61
CA SER A 149 -2.11 -0.94 16.22
C SER A 149 -3.17 0.13 15.96
N MET A 150 -3.91 0.56 16.99
CA MET A 150 -4.97 1.56 16.87
C MET A 150 -4.48 3.00 17.07
N ILE A 151 -3.24 3.16 17.54
CA ILE A 151 -2.65 4.48 17.76
C ILE A 151 -2.37 5.10 16.41
N PHE A 152 -3.11 6.15 16.07
CA PHE A 152 -2.95 6.85 14.79
C PHE A 152 -1.58 7.52 14.72
N ARG A 153 -0.82 7.17 13.66
CA ARG A 153 0.51 7.72 13.37
C ARG A 153 0.52 8.25 11.95
N SER A 154 0.79 9.54 11.81
CA SER A 154 1.08 10.17 10.53
C SER A 154 2.00 11.36 10.77
N ALA A 155 2.96 11.56 9.88
CA ALA A 155 3.82 12.73 9.88
C ALA A 155 3.14 13.97 9.28
N VAL A 156 2.10 13.75 8.45
CA VAL A 156 1.50 14.79 7.62
C VAL A 156 0.10 15.20 8.10
N LEU A 157 -0.63 14.24 8.67
CA LEU A 157 -2.00 14.44 9.14
C LEU A 157 -2.09 14.27 10.66
N THR A 158 -2.97 15.06 11.28
CA THR A 158 -3.47 14.77 12.62
C THR A 158 -4.62 13.76 12.56
N ALA A 159 -4.89 13.06 13.66
CA ALA A 159 -6.02 12.14 13.74
C ALA A 159 -7.36 12.83 13.38
N GLY A 160 -7.54 14.09 13.79
CA GLY A 160 -8.71 14.90 13.45
C GLY A 160 -8.87 15.17 11.95
N GLN A 161 -7.76 15.45 11.25
CA GLN A 161 -7.76 15.63 9.79
C GLN A 161 -8.07 14.30 9.07
N ALA A 162 -7.46 13.20 9.50
CA ALA A 162 -7.75 11.88 8.93
C ALA A 162 -9.22 11.46 9.12
N MET A 163 -9.81 11.71 10.29
CA MET A 163 -11.25 11.52 10.53
C MET A 163 -12.12 12.43 9.66
N ALA A 164 -11.66 13.64 9.34
CA ALA A 164 -12.36 14.53 8.42
C ALA A 164 -12.33 14.02 6.97
N GLU A 165 -11.18 13.53 6.50
CA GLU A 165 -11.05 12.90 5.19
C GLU A 165 -11.99 11.69 5.07
N LYS A 166 -12.04 10.81 6.08
CA LYS A 166 -12.96 9.66 6.09
C LYS A 166 -14.43 10.08 6.02
N ARG A 167 -14.80 11.25 6.54
CA ARG A 167 -16.17 11.79 6.42
C ARG A 167 -16.48 12.28 5.00
N GLU A 168 -15.50 12.84 4.30
CA GLU A 168 -15.68 13.19 2.88
C GLU A 168 -15.68 11.95 1.99
N ASP A 169 -14.82 10.97 2.27
CA ASP A 169 -14.82 9.66 1.61
C ASP A 169 -16.22 9.03 1.64
N PHE A 170 -16.90 9.09 2.79
CA PHE A 170 -18.27 8.59 2.92
C PHE A 170 -19.23 9.26 1.96
N LYS A 171 -19.15 10.58 1.79
CA LYS A 171 -20.00 11.28 0.83
C LYS A 171 -19.68 10.84 -0.59
N THR A 172 -18.40 10.86 -0.97
CA THR A 172 -17.98 10.48 -2.33
C THR A 172 -18.38 9.05 -2.70
N VAL A 173 -18.18 8.10 -1.78
CA VAL A 173 -18.56 6.70 -1.97
C VAL A 173 -20.08 6.53 -2.04
N MET A 174 -20.83 7.19 -1.16
CA MET A 174 -22.29 7.13 -1.19
C MET A 174 -22.89 7.68 -2.49
N TYR A 175 -22.32 8.75 -3.05
CA TYR A 175 -22.73 9.25 -4.37
C TYR A 175 -22.49 8.20 -5.45
N ALA A 176 -21.30 7.58 -5.47
CA ALA A 176 -20.97 6.56 -6.47
C ALA A 176 -21.84 5.30 -6.35
N LEU A 177 -22.16 4.86 -5.13
CA LEU A 177 -23.05 3.70 -4.89
C LEU A 177 -24.51 3.96 -5.26
N ASN A 178 -24.91 5.21 -5.47
CA ASN A 178 -26.26 5.55 -5.95
C ASN A 178 -26.31 5.67 -7.48
N GLU A 179 -25.18 5.94 -8.11
CA GLU A 179 -25.05 6.15 -9.56
C GLU A 179 -24.67 4.87 -10.29
N PHE A 180 -23.66 4.14 -9.79
CA PHE A 180 -23.16 2.92 -10.40
C PHE A 180 -23.82 1.69 -9.80
N THR A 181 -24.59 0.99 -10.62
CA THR A 181 -25.34 -0.20 -10.20
C THR A 181 -24.46 -1.44 -10.14
N GLN A 182 -24.90 -2.45 -9.38
CA GLN A 182 -24.19 -3.74 -9.32
C GLN A 182 -23.96 -4.39 -10.70
N PRO A 183 -24.93 -4.43 -11.63
CA PRO A 183 -24.68 -4.96 -12.99
C PRO A 183 -23.59 -4.22 -13.77
N MET A 184 -23.48 -2.89 -13.60
CA MET A 184 -22.41 -2.11 -14.24
C MET A 184 -21.03 -2.52 -13.70
N LEU A 185 -20.93 -2.77 -12.39
CA LEU A 185 -19.70 -3.25 -11.75
C LEU A 185 -19.33 -4.67 -12.18
N GLU A 186 -20.32 -5.56 -12.34
CA GLU A 186 -20.10 -6.93 -12.83
C GLU A 186 -19.57 -6.93 -14.28
N GLN A 187 -20.13 -6.07 -15.14
CA GLN A 187 -19.62 -5.88 -16.50
C GLN A 187 -18.20 -5.29 -16.49
N ALA A 188 -17.93 -4.27 -15.67
CA ALA A 188 -16.60 -3.69 -15.54
C ALA A 188 -15.56 -4.73 -15.08
N LEU A 189 -15.89 -5.54 -14.07
CA LEU A 189 -15.03 -6.62 -13.57
C LEU A 189 -14.77 -7.67 -14.65
N THR A 190 -15.77 -8.00 -15.46
CA THR A 190 -15.60 -8.93 -16.59
C THR A 190 -14.57 -8.39 -17.60
N LEU A 191 -14.68 -7.11 -17.99
CA LEU A 191 -13.72 -6.47 -18.90
C LEU A 191 -12.30 -6.40 -18.31
N LEU A 192 -12.18 -6.10 -17.02
CA LEU A 192 -10.89 -5.96 -16.34
C LEU A 192 -10.19 -7.30 -16.11
N ARG A 193 -10.92 -8.36 -15.74
CA ARG A 193 -10.36 -9.70 -15.49
C ARG A 193 -10.00 -10.48 -16.74
N THR A 194 -10.54 -10.08 -17.90
CA THR A 194 -10.23 -10.70 -19.20
C THR A 194 -9.01 -10.09 -19.87
N ASP A 195 -8.33 -9.14 -19.21
CA ASP A 195 -7.21 -8.36 -19.75
C ASP A 195 -7.50 -7.75 -21.14
N SER A 196 -8.78 -7.48 -21.39
CA SER A 196 -9.27 -6.91 -22.65
C SER A 196 -9.02 -5.39 -22.74
N LEU A 197 -8.69 -4.76 -21.60
CA LEU A 197 -8.40 -3.34 -21.47
C LEU A 197 -6.92 -3.12 -21.15
N TYR A 198 -6.32 -2.12 -21.78
CA TYR A 198 -4.91 -1.76 -21.57
C TYR A 198 -4.64 -1.34 -20.12
N ARG A 199 -3.71 -2.03 -19.44
CA ARG A 199 -3.35 -1.78 -18.02
C ARG A 199 -4.52 -1.95 -17.03
N SER A 200 -5.36 -2.97 -17.26
CA SER A 200 -6.52 -3.33 -16.41
C SER A 200 -6.14 -3.52 -14.93
N GLU A 201 -4.94 -4.05 -14.65
CA GLU A 201 -4.43 -4.35 -13.31
C GLU A 201 -4.37 -3.11 -12.39
N LYS A 202 -4.32 -1.90 -12.98
CA LYS A 202 -4.24 -0.63 -12.25
C LYS A 202 -5.53 -0.24 -11.54
N VAL A 203 -6.66 -0.75 -12.00
CA VAL A 203 -8.00 -0.37 -11.50
C VAL A 203 -8.83 -1.55 -11.02
N LEU A 204 -8.39 -2.78 -11.29
CA LEU A 204 -9.10 -4.01 -10.88
C LEU A 204 -9.44 -4.01 -9.39
N GLY A 205 -8.46 -3.72 -8.52
CA GLY A 205 -8.70 -3.69 -7.07
C GLY A 205 -9.74 -2.64 -6.64
N GLN A 206 -9.81 -1.49 -7.32
CA GLN A 206 -10.82 -0.46 -7.04
C GLN A 206 -12.22 -0.94 -7.45
N ALA A 207 -12.33 -1.64 -8.59
CA ALA A 207 -13.58 -2.22 -9.06
C ALA A 207 -14.07 -3.33 -8.11
N GLU A 208 -13.18 -4.21 -7.66
CA GLU A 208 -13.49 -5.30 -6.73
C GLU A 208 -13.93 -4.77 -5.37
N TRP A 209 -13.23 -3.78 -4.83
CA TRP A 209 -13.60 -3.13 -3.58
C TRP A 209 -15.00 -2.49 -3.68
N LEU A 210 -15.27 -1.76 -4.76
CA LEU A 210 -16.57 -1.10 -4.96
C LEU A 210 -17.71 -2.12 -5.18
N TYR A 211 -17.44 -3.21 -5.89
CA TYR A 211 -18.39 -4.32 -6.05
C TYR A 211 -18.73 -4.99 -4.71
N ASN A 212 -17.71 -5.37 -3.93
CA ASN A 212 -17.89 -6.00 -2.62
C ASN A 212 -18.69 -5.09 -1.67
N LEU A 213 -18.41 -3.79 -1.71
CA LEU A 213 -19.18 -2.80 -0.96
C LEU A 213 -20.64 -2.73 -1.42
N HIS A 214 -20.91 -2.79 -2.73
CA HIS A 214 -22.28 -2.83 -3.23
C HIS A 214 -23.01 -4.09 -2.76
N VAL A 215 -22.38 -5.25 -2.79
CA VAL A 215 -22.93 -6.52 -2.28
C VAL A 215 -23.28 -6.40 -0.78
N ALA A 216 -22.33 -5.93 0.04
CA ALA A 216 -22.53 -5.76 1.47
C ALA A 216 -23.66 -4.76 1.79
N ARG A 217 -23.73 -3.63 1.08
CA ARG A 217 -24.79 -2.62 1.24
C ARG A 217 -26.16 -3.13 0.81
N THR A 218 -26.24 -3.95 -0.25
CA THR A 218 -27.49 -4.56 -0.69
C THR A 218 -28.00 -5.57 0.34
N ALA A 219 -27.11 -6.36 0.95
CA ALA A 219 -27.45 -7.36 1.96
C ALA A 219 -27.88 -6.74 3.31
N ALA A 220 -27.44 -5.52 3.62
CA ALA A 220 -27.79 -4.83 4.85
C ALA A 220 -29.20 -4.17 4.80
N HIS A 221 -29.80 -3.93 5.97
CA HIS A 221 -31.12 -3.33 6.10
C HIS A 221 -31.11 -2.07 6.97
N GLY A 222 -32.02 -1.12 6.69
CA GLY A 222 -32.19 0.09 7.49
C GLY A 222 -30.89 0.89 7.67
N THR A 223 -30.57 1.23 8.92
CA THR A 223 -29.36 1.97 9.30
C THR A 223 -28.07 1.19 9.04
N ASN A 224 -28.12 -0.15 9.03
CA ASN A 224 -26.93 -0.98 8.82
C ASN A 224 -26.32 -0.77 7.43
N LYS A 225 -27.11 -0.33 6.43
CA LYS A 225 -26.60 0.03 5.09
C LYS A 225 -25.54 1.13 5.14
N ALA A 226 -25.70 2.12 6.01
CA ALA A 226 -24.70 3.17 6.19
C ALA A 226 -23.50 2.64 7.00
N ASN A 227 -23.75 1.81 8.01
CA ASN A 227 -22.71 1.24 8.87
C ASN A 227 -21.74 0.35 8.07
N VAL A 228 -22.22 -0.50 7.16
CA VAL A 228 -21.34 -1.31 6.30
C VAL A 228 -20.47 -0.43 5.39
N VAL A 229 -20.99 0.70 4.92
CA VAL A 229 -20.21 1.67 4.11
C VAL A 229 -19.10 2.29 4.96
N TRP A 230 -19.42 2.74 6.18
CA TRP A 230 -18.40 3.21 7.12
C TRP A 230 -17.31 2.17 7.39
N ARG A 231 -17.70 0.90 7.60
CA ARG A 231 -16.75 -0.20 7.82
C ARG A 231 -15.78 -0.35 6.64
N HIS A 232 -16.28 -0.34 5.41
CA HIS A 232 -15.42 -0.46 4.23
C HIS A 232 -14.52 0.75 4.02
N ILE A 233 -14.98 1.96 4.35
CA ILE A 233 -14.18 3.19 4.24
C ILE A 233 -13.06 3.22 5.27
N ALA A 234 -13.31 2.72 6.48
CA ALA A 234 -12.30 2.66 7.54
C ALA A 234 -11.07 1.83 7.12
N THR A 235 -11.28 0.78 6.32
CA THR A 235 -10.23 -0.13 5.86
C THR A 235 -9.90 0.03 4.37
N ALA A 236 -10.44 1.05 3.69
CA ALA A 236 -10.22 1.25 2.27
C ALA A 236 -8.75 1.63 1.98
N PRO A 237 -8.12 1.01 0.96
CA PRO A 237 -6.82 1.45 0.48
C PRO A 237 -6.84 2.91 0.01
N ALA A 238 -5.68 3.57 0.05
CA ALA A 238 -5.56 4.96 -0.35
C ALA A 238 -6.05 5.18 -1.79
N GLY A 239 -6.93 6.16 -1.98
CA GLY A 239 -7.49 6.53 -3.29
C GLY A 239 -8.70 5.71 -3.75
N PHE A 240 -9.14 4.69 -3.00
CA PHE A 240 -10.29 3.85 -3.40
C PHE A 240 -11.64 4.55 -3.14
N CYS A 241 -11.70 5.48 -2.19
CA CYS A 241 -12.92 6.20 -1.84
C CYS A 241 -13.31 7.34 -2.80
N HIS A 242 -12.61 7.49 -3.93
CA HIS A 242 -12.94 8.47 -4.96
C HIS A 242 -13.24 7.85 -6.33
N PRO A 243 -14.18 6.89 -6.42
CA PRO A 243 -14.44 6.13 -7.65
C PRO A 243 -14.76 7.04 -8.85
N ARG A 244 -15.57 8.09 -8.67
CA ARG A 244 -15.95 9.01 -9.77
C ARG A 244 -14.76 9.74 -10.41
N SER A 245 -13.80 10.20 -9.61
CA SER A 245 -12.62 10.93 -10.11
C SER A 245 -11.48 9.99 -10.52
N SER A 246 -11.69 8.67 -10.41
CA SER A 246 -10.72 7.66 -10.77
C SER A 246 -11.05 7.04 -12.14
N MET A 247 -10.15 6.20 -12.66
CA MET A 247 -10.38 5.54 -13.94
C MET A 247 -11.51 4.51 -13.90
N ILE A 248 -11.81 3.90 -12.75
CA ILE A 248 -12.99 3.02 -12.65
C ILE A 248 -14.29 3.82 -12.85
N GLY A 249 -14.36 5.07 -12.39
CA GLY A 249 -15.50 5.95 -12.63
C GLY A 249 -15.74 6.21 -14.11
N THR A 250 -14.68 6.55 -14.87
CA THR A 250 -14.80 6.72 -16.33
C THR A 250 -15.28 5.44 -17.02
N LEU A 251 -14.74 4.27 -16.64
CA LEU A 251 -15.17 3.00 -17.23
C LEU A 251 -16.65 2.73 -16.94
N LEU A 252 -17.10 2.97 -15.71
CA LEU A 252 -18.50 2.79 -15.33
C LEU A 252 -19.44 3.80 -16.01
N GLU A 253 -19.00 5.04 -16.21
CA GLU A 253 -19.74 6.04 -17.00
C GLU A 253 -19.90 5.59 -18.46
N ASP A 254 -18.82 5.11 -19.10
CA ASP A 254 -18.86 4.62 -20.48
C ASP A 254 -19.78 3.36 -20.60
N ILE A 255 -19.78 2.48 -19.59
CA ILE A 255 -20.70 1.33 -19.49
C ILE A 255 -22.14 1.81 -19.30
N ALA A 256 -22.38 2.78 -18.42
CA ALA A 256 -23.72 3.27 -18.09
C ALA A 256 -24.43 3.92 -19.30
N VAL A 257 -23.66 4.55 -20.20
CA VAL A 257 -24.17 5.13 -21.46
C VAL A 257 -24.37 4.06 -22.55
N GLY A 258 -23.88 2.84 -22.34
CA GLY A 258 -24.02 1.73 -23.30
C GLY A 258 -23.09 1.85 -24.50
N MET A 259 -21.87 2.37 -24.31
CA MET A 259 -20.88 2.50 -25.39
C MET A 259 -20.41 1.13 -25.91
N ASP A 260 -20.08 1.05 -27.20
CA ASP A 260 -19.46 -0.14 -27.80
C ASP A 260 -18.06 -0.41 -27.21
N PHE A 261 -17.71 -1.69 -27.08
CA PHE A 261 -16.44 -2.13 -26.51
C PHE A 261 -15.22 -1.48 -27.16
N ASN A 262 -15.18 -1.33 -28.49
CA ASN A 262 -14.02 -0.76 -29.17
C ASN A 262 -13.80 0.71 -28.78
N LEU A 263 -14.91 1.46 -28.59
CA LEU A 263 -14.85 2.84 -28.16
C LEU A 263 -14.41 2.95 -26.69
N VAL A 264 -14.96 2.10 -25.82
CA VAL A 264 -14.57 1.99 -24.40
C VAL A 264 -13.08 1.68 -24.29
N SER A 265 -12.60 0.64 -24.99
CA SER A 265 -11.22 0.21 -24.98
C SER A 265 -10.26 1.34 -25.42
N ARG A 266 -10.60 2.05 -26.50
CA ARG A 266 -9.81 3.20 -26.96
C ARG A 266 -9.75 4.33 -25.93
N ARG A 267 -10.90 4.77 -25.41
CA ARG A 267 -10.97 5.86 -24.41
C ARG A 267 -10.25 5.51 -23.12
N PHE A 268 -10.38 4.24 -22.70
CA PHE A 268 -9.66 3.71 -21.56
C PHE A 268 -8.14 3.78 -21.78
N ALA A 269 -7.66 3.31 -22.93
CA ALA A 269 -6.24 3.36 -23.29
C ALA A 269 -5.69 4.81 -23.39
N GLU A 270 -6.46 5.74 -23.97
CA GLU A 270 -6.11 7.16 -24.04
C GLU A 270 -5.89 7.77 -22.65
N LYS A 271 -6.80 7.51 -21.71
CA LYS A 271 -6.69 8.02 -20.32
C LYS A 271 -5.63 7.28 -19.49
N MET A 272 -5.38 6.01 -19.79
CA MET A 272 -4.35 5.17 -19.15
C MET A 272 -2.96 5.34 -19.79
N HIS A 273 -2.83 6.23 -20.76
CA HIS A 273 -1.58 6.50 -21.44
C HIS A 273 -0.48 6.85 -20.40
N PRO A 274 0.68 6.17 -20.40
CA PRO A 274 1.67 6.27 -19.31
C PRO A 274 2.32 7.65 -19.17
N LEU A 275 2.24 8.49 -20.21
CA LEU A 275 2.70 9.88 -20.16
C LEU A 275 1.66 10.86 -19.57
N GLN A 276 0.42 10.42 -19.35
CA GLN A 276 -0.70 11.27 -18.90
C GLN A 276 -1.29 10.80 -17.58
N TYR A 277 -1.50 9.49 -17.41
CA TYR A 277 -2.15 8.91 -16.24
C TYR A 277 -1.38 9.24 -14.95
N GLN A 278 -2.04 9.94 -14.02
CA GLN A 278 -1.44 10.44 -12.76
C GLN A 278 -0.18 11.31 -12.93
N ARG A 279 0.03 11.91 -14.11
CA ARG A 279 1.17 12.79 -14.38
C ARG A 279 0.68 14.23 -14.60
N PRO A 280 0.78 15.10 -13.57
CA PRO A 280 0.41 16.50 -13.71
C PRO A 280 1.23 17.18 -14.83
N GLN A 281 0.54 17.82 -15.77
CA GLN A 281 1.20 18.47 -16.92
C GLN A 281 1.48 19.96 -16.67
N ALA A 282 0.65 20.60 -15.84
CA ALA A 282 0.81 22.00 -15.48
C ALA A 282 1.97 22.18 -14.48
N ALA A 283 2.70 23.29 -14.62
CA ALA A 283 3.71 23.67 -13.65
C ALA A 283 3.08 23.87 -12.25
N PRO A 284 3.77 23.48 -11.18
CA PRO A 284 3.25 23.65 -9.82
C PRO A 284 3.11 25.13 -9.46
N THR A 285 2.08 25.46 -8.69
CA THR A 285 1.88 26.80 -8.14
C THR A 285 2.83 27.05 -6.96
N ALA A 286 3.08 28.32 -6.62
CA ALA A 286 3.90 28.67 -5.45
C ALA A 286 3.36 28.05 -4.15
N GLY A 287 2.03 27.97 -4.00
CA GLY A 287 1.40 27.29 -2.87
C GLY A 287 1.66 25.78 -2.85
N ALA A 288 1.64 25.12 -4.01
CA ALA A 288 1.96 23.70 -4.12
C ALA A 288 3.43 23.43 -3.75
N ILE A 289 4.36 24.28 -4.18
CA ILE A 289 5.78 24.20 -3.82
C ILE A 289 5.96 24.35 -2.31
N ALA A 290 5.35 25.36 -1.69
CA ALA A 290 5.43 25.57 -0.24
C ALA A 290 4.84 24.38 0.55
N ALA A 291 3.75 23.79 0.07
CA ALA A 291 3.19 22.58 0.66
C ALA A 291 4.14 21.37 0.53
N ALA A 292 4.79 21.21 -0.62
CA ALA A 292 5.78 20.16 -0.86
C ALA A 292 6.98 20.28 0.08
N GLU A 293 7.55 21.46 0.23
CA GLU A 293 8.66 21.70 1.18
C GLU A 293 8.26 21.28 2.60
N LYS A 294 7.07 21.67 3.05
CA LYS A 294 6.56 21.29 4.37
C LYS A 294 6.40 19.77 4.52
N ILE A 295 5.79 19.10 3.54
CA ILE A 295 5.59 17.64 3.58
C ILE A 295 6.94 16.91 3.56
N VAL A 296 7.87 17.30 2.69
CA VAL A 296 9.20 16.71 2.58
C VAL A 296 9.97 16.89 3.90
N GLN A 297 9.88 18.07 4.53
CA GLN A 297 10.47 18.33 5.83
C GLN A 297 9.85 17.47 6.94
N GLN A 298 8.51 17.40 7.01
CA GLN A 298 7.78 16.59 8.00
C GLN A 298 8.12 15.10 7.89
N LEU A 299 8.31 14.61 6.66
CA LEU A 299 8.69 13.22 6.39
C LEU A 299 10.20 12.95 6.54
N GLY A 300 11.04 13.98 6.66
CA GLY A 300 12.50 13.84 6.58
C GLY A 300 12.99 13.30 5.24
N ALA A 301 12.21 13.47 4.17
CA ALA A 301 12.39 12.77 2.90
C ALA A 301 13.27 13.52 1.87
N ALA A 302 13.87 14.67 2.25
CA ALA A 302 14.67 15.48 1.32
C ALA A 302 15.80 14.67 0.65
N GLY A 303 16.50 13.82 1.44
CA GLY A 303 17.55 12.95 0.92
C GLY A 303 17.06 11.78 0.05
N ALA A 304 15.76 11.48 0.04
CA ALA A 304 15.20 10.34 -0.70
C ALA A 304 14.91 10.67 -2.17
N LEU A 305 14.81 11.96 -2.52
CA LEU A 305 14.43 12.40 -3.86
C LEU A 305 15.58 12.32 -4.87
N ALA A 306 16.83 12.45 -4.43
CA ALA A 306 17.99 12.34 -5.32
C ALA A 306 18.16 10.88 -5.80
N ARG A 307 18.28 10.70 -7.11
CA ARG A 307 18.31 9.37 -7.75
C ARG A 307 19.62 9.13 -8.50
N ARG A 308 19.99 7.86 -8.58
CA ARG A 308 21.13 7.36 -9.37
C ARG A 308 20.77 6.06 -10.05
N PHE A 309 21.56 5.67 -11.05
CA PHE A 309 21.45 4.32 -11.60
C PHE A 309 21.75 3.28 -10.51
N ALA A 310 20.95 2.22 -10.47
CA ALA A 310 21.21 1.08 -9.60
C ALA A 310 22.36 0.26 -10.17
N ARG A 311 23.17 -0.34 -9.30
CA ARG A 311 24.24 -1.26 -9.70
C ARG A 311 23.75 -2.71 -9.71
N VAL A 312 24.48 -3.59 -10.38
CA VAL A 312 24.10 -5.01 -10.53
C VAL A 312 24.11 -5.75 -9.18
N ASP A 313 24.98 -5.37 -8.23
CA ASP A 313 25.02 -5.91 -6.87
C ASP A 313 23.79 -5.53 -6.03
N GLU A 314 23.08 -4.47 -6.39
CA GLU A 314 21.88 -3.97 -5.69
C GLU A 314 20.58 -4.64 -6.19
N VAL A 315 20.67 -5.45 -7.25
CA VAL A 315 19.55 -6.17 -7.83
C VAL A 315 19.29 -7.45 -7.03
N GLN A 316 18.05 -7.63 -6.55
CA GLN A 316 17.61 -8.89 -5.95
C GLN A 316 17.38 -9.95 -7.04
N ALA A 317 18.48 -10.55 -7.48
CA ALA A 317 18.49 -11.49 -8.58
C ALA A 317 17.92 -12.86 -8.18
N ILE A 318 17.09 -13.43 -9.04
CA ILE A 318 16.66 -14.84 -9.00
C ILE A 318 17.63 -15.75 -9.75
N TRP A 319 18.52 -15.18 -10.55
CA TRP A 319 19.61 -15.88 -11.22
C TRP A 319 20.79 -14.95 -11.48
N LYS A 320 22.00 -15.48 -11.33
CA LYS A 320 23.27 -14.86 -11.77
C LYS A 320 24.10 -15.95 -12.48
N PRO A 321 24.98 -15.58 -13.43
CA PRO A 321 25.90 -16.54 -14.04
C PRO A 321 26.69 -17.28 -12.97
N LYS A 322 26.89 -18.59 -13.17
CA LYS A 322 27.82 -19.34 -12.32
C LYS A 322 29.24 -18.91 -12.71
N ASP A 323 30.07 -18.58 -11.72
CA ASP A 323 31.48 -18.34 -11.96
C ASP A 323 32.05 -19.57 -12.67
N LYS A 324 32.78 -19.36 -13.78
CA LYS A 324 33.66 -20.43 -14.26
C LYS A 324 34.60 -20.73 -13.09
N PRO A 325 34.80 -22.00 -12.68
CA PRO A 325 35.90 -22.32 -11.80
C PRO A 325 37.13 -21.65 -12.44
N ALA A 326 37.82 -20.80 -11.68
CA ALA A 326 39.09 -20.26 -12.13
C ALA A 326 39.86 -21.44 -12.70
N ASP A 327 40.36 -21.33 -13.94
CA ASP A 327 41.28 -22.32 -14.47
C ASP A 327 42.33 -22.51 -13.37
N VAL A 328 42.24 -23.63 -12.66
CA VAL A 328 43.32 -24.06 -11.80
C VAL A 328 44.39 -24.32 -12.83
N HIS A 329 45.22 -23.31 -13.10
CA HIS A 329 46.47 -23.50 -13.77
C HIS A 329 47.10 -24.67 -13.04
N GLY A 330 47.05 -25.85 -13.71
CA GLY A 330 47.38 -27.11 -13.07
C GLY A 330 48.72 -26.92 -12.39
N ALA A 331 48.86 -27.38 -11.15
CA ALA A 331 50.03 -27.17 -10.29
C ALA A 331 51.35 -27.75 -10.84
N GLY A 332 51.42 -28.10 -12.13
CA GLY A 332 52.60 -28.61 -12.81
C GLY A 332 53.00 -27.73 -14.00
N VAL A 333 54.29 -27.83 -14.34
CA VAL A 333 55.00 -27.09 -15.40
C VAL A 333 54.31 -27.12 -16.77
N PHE A 334 53.39 -28.05 -17.03
CA PHE A 334 52.67 -28.21 -18.31
C PHE A 334 51.20 -27.74 -18.30
N GLY A 335 50.75 -27.07 -17.23
CA GLY A 335 49.37 -26.54 -17.10
C GLY A 335 48.99 -25.46 -18.14
N HIS A 336 49.91 -25.08 -19.01
CA HIS A 336 49.72 -24.16 -20.14
C HIS A 336 49.51 -24.87 -21.49
N LEU A 337 49.61 -26.21 -21.53
CA LEU A 337 49.37 -27.00 -22.73
C LEU A 337 47.89 -27.37 -22.84
N LYS A 338 47.20 -26.84 -23.86
CA LYS A 338 45.85 -27.31 -24.21
C LYS A 338 45.93 -28.72 -24.80
N ALA A 339 45.23 -29.67 -24.18
CA ALA A 339 45.05 -30.99 -24.75
C ALA A 339 44.31 -30.89 -26.10
N LYS A 340 44.80 -31.64 -27.09
CA LYS A 340 44.24 -31.68 -28.45
C LYS A 340 43.07 -32.65 -28.49
N ASP A 341 41.97 -32.30 -27.84
CA ASP A 341 40.64 -32.92 -28.04
C ASP A 341 39.56 -32.04 -27.39
N GLU A 342 39.29 -30.89 -28.01
CA GLU A 342 37.96 -30.30 -27.95
C GLU A 342 37.26 -30.75 -29.24
N GLY A 343 36.42 -31.79 -29.11
CA GLY A 343 35.62 -32.28 -30.21
C GLY A 343 34.92 -31.11 -30.90
N HIS A 344 35.06 -31.03 -32.23
CA HIS A 344 34.34 -30.03 -33.02
C HIS A 344 32.85 -30.13 -32.67
N PRO A 345 32.20 -29.06 -32.16
CA PRO A 345 30.77 -29.09 -31.95
C PRO A 345 30.11 -29.29 -33.32
N THR A 346 29.43 -30.42 -33.48
CA THR A 346 28.59 -30.69 -34.64
C THR A 346 27.52 -29.61 -34.70
N ASN A 347 27.64 -28.73 -35.69
CA ASN A 347 26.85 -27.52 -35.84
C ASN A 347 25.44 -27.82 -36.39
N MET A 348 24.73 -28.77 -35.78
CA MET A 348 23.33 -29.02 -36.10
C MET A 348 22.52 -27.85 -35.54
N LYS A 349 21.89 -27.06 -36.40
CA LYS A 349 20.99 -25.98 -35.99
C LYS A 349 19.74 -26.57 -35.35
N ILE A 350 19.74 -26.67 -34.03
CA ILE A 350 18.55 -27.01 -33.25
C ILE A 350 17.63 -25.78 -33.23
N PRO A 351 16.37 -25.88 -33.68
CA PRO A 351 15.42 -24.78 -33.59
C PRO A 351 15.20 -24.34 -32.15
N ALA A 352 15.00 -23.03 -31.94
CA ALA A 352 14.71 -22.50 -30.61
C ALA A 352 13.43 -23.11 -30.03
N GLN A 353 13.49 -23.57 -28.78
CA GLN A 353 12.32 -24.10 -28.08
C GLN A 353 11.44 -22.95 -27.61
N VAL A 354 10.17 -22.94 -28.04
CA VAL A 354 9.19 -21.94 -27.62
C VAL A 354 8.60 -22.34 -26.27
N MET A 355 8.61 -21.43 -25.31
CA MET A 355 7.99 -21.62 -24.00
C MET A 355 7.66 -20.29 -23.33
N THR A 356 6.81 -20.34 -22.32
CA THR A 356 6.43 -19.19 -21.51
C THR A 356 7.52 -18.83 -20.51
N TRP A 357 7.45 -17.59 -20.00
CA TRP A 357 8.36 -17.13 -18.95
C TRP A 357 8.33 -18.00 -17.70
N GLU A 358 7.14 -18.37 -17.19
CA GLU A 358 7.02 -19.16 -15.97
C GLU A 358 7.62 -20.56 -16.14
N LYS A 359 7.39 -21.20 -17.29
CA LYS A 359 8.00 -22.48 -17.61
C LYS A 359 9.52 -22.36 -17.69
N PHE A 360 10.04 -21.34 -18.39
CA PHE A 360 11.48 -21.08 -18.45
C PHE A 360 12.10 -20.89 -17.07
N ALA A 361 11.50 -20.03 -16.24
CA ALA A 361 11.94 -19.74 -14.89
C ALA A 361 11.93 -21.00 -13.99
N ARG A 362 10.97 -21.90 -14.17
CA ARG A 362 10.86 -23.13 -13.38
C ARG A 362 11.78 -24.25 -13.87
N THR A 363 11.93 -24.44 -15.18
CA THR A 363 12.55 -25.66 -15.73
C THR A 363 13.94 -25.45 -16.33
N VAL A 364 14.26 -24.22 -16.76
CA VAL A 364 15.54 -23.92 -17.44
C VAL A 364 16.46 -23.10 -16.53
N LEU A 365 15.92 -22.03 -15.95
CA LEU A 365 16.69 -21.06 -15.15
C LEU A 365 17.48 -21.68 -13.98
N PRO A 366 16.99 -22.69 -13.23
CA PRO A 366 17.75 -23.28 -12.12
C PRO A 366 19.03 -24.00 -12.55
N ASN A 367 19.06 -24.50 -13.79
CA ASN A 367 20.18 -25.26 -14.33
C ASN A 367 21.14 -24.40 -15.17
N ALA A 368 20.69 -23.23 -15.63
CA ALA A 368 21.45 -22.33 -16.47
C ALA A 368 22.77 -21.89 -15.82
N GLU A 369 23.88 -22.08 -16.53
CA GLU A 369 25.23 -21.65 -16.12
C GLU A 369 25.54 -20.27 -16.69
N GLN A 370 25.19 -20.04 -17.96
CA GLN A 370 25.30 -18.75 -18.64
C GLN A 370 24.07 -18.51 -19.51
N ILE A 371 23.64 -17.25 -19.60
CA ILE A 371 22.51 -16.83 -20.44
C ILE A 371 22.97 -15.66 -21.29
N GLU A 372 22.62 -15.68 -22.57
CA GLU A 372 22.82 -14.59 -23.50
C GLU A 372 21.48 -14.18 -24.10
N PHE A 373 21.24 -12.88 -24.23
CA PHE A 373 20.05 -12.29 -24.83
C PHE A 373 20.34 -11.84 -26.26
N TYR A 374 19.48 -12.22 -27.21
CA TYR A 374 19.57 -11.75 -28.59
C TYR A 374 18.89 -10.39 -28.75
N ALA A 375 19.68 -9.34 -28.97
CA ALA A 375 19.19 -7.98 -29.20
C ALA A 375 18.66 -7.83 -30.63
N ARG A 376 17.36 -8.01 -30.82
CA ARG A 376 16.72 -7.88 -32.14
C ARG A 376 16.81 -6.44 -32.67
N PRO A 377 16.92 -6.23 -33.99
CA PRO A 377 16.68 -4.93 -34.59
C PRO A 377 15.24 -4.46 -34.31
N GLY A 378 15.06 -3.18 -34.03
CA GLY A 378 13.76 -2.57 -33.71
C GLY A 378 13.70 -2.02 -32.28
N SER A 379 12.50 -1.66 -31.86
CA SER A 379 12.23 -1.15 -30.51
C SER A 379 11.71 -2.26 -29.60
N ASP A 380 12.26 -2.33 -28.40
CA ASP A 380 11.86 -3.25 -27.34
C ASP A 380 11.82 -2.49 -25.99
N SER A 381 11.30 -3.12 -24.94
CA SER A 381 11.16 -2.53 -23.59
C SER A 381 12.48 -2.48 -22.81
N TYR A 382 13.51 -1.88 -23.39
CA TYR A 382 14.75 -1.64 -22.67
C TYR A 382 14.50 -0.70 -21.48
N THR A 383 15.06 -1.06 -20.34
CA THR A 383 14.73 -0.52 -19.03
C THR A 383 16.01 -0.33 -18.24
N SER A 384 16.07 0.76 -17.48
CA SER A 384 17.12 1.02 -16.50
C SER A 384 16.52 0.96 -15.10
N LEU A 385 17.25 0.33 -14.17
CA LEU A 385 16.94 0.41 -12.75
C LEU A 385 17.62 1.62 -12.13
N VAL A 386 16.89 2.29 -11.25
CA VAL A 386 17.35 3.48 -10.53
C VAL A 386 17.08 3.31 -9.04
N THR A 387 17.91 3.91 -8.20
CA THR A 387 17.83 3.81 -6.75
C THR A 387 18.11 5.14 -6.09
N ALA A 388 17.92 5.22 -4.77
CA ALA A 388 18.19 6.41 -3.99
C ALA A 388 19.71 6.67 -3.95
N VAL A 389 20.10 7.94 -4.06
CA VAL A 389 21.50 8.34 -3.80
C VAL A 389 21.84 8.09 -2.34
N ASN A 390 20.95 8.52 -1.43
CA ASN A 390 21.10 8.28 0.00
C ASN A 390 20.35 6.99 0.42
N PRO A 391 21.06 5.89 0.75
CA PRO A 391 20.42 4.65 1.19
C PRO A 391 19.73 4.77 2.55
N ASP A 392 20.15 5.72 3.40
CA ASP A 392 19.60 5.93 4.74
C ASP A 392 18.35 6.82 4.74
N ALA A 393 17.99 7.40 3.59
CA ALA A 393 16.80 8.23 3.47
C ALA A 393 15.51 7.40 3.64
N PRO A 394 14.43 7.98 4.19
CA PRO A 394 13.21 7.24 4.47
C PRO A 394 12.53 6.70 3.20
N PRO A 395 11.74 5.63 3.33
CA PRO A 395 11.14 4.94 2.19
C PRO A 395 10.01 5.76 1.54
N ILE A 396 10.19 6.14 0.27
CA ILE A 396 9.21 6.94 -0.51
C ILE A 396 8.39 6.13 -1.54
N LEU A 397 8.85 4.93 -1.91
CA LEU A 397 8.17 4.07 -2.88
C LEU A 397 7.14 3.17 -2.18
N GLN A 398 6.06 2.81 -2.87
CA GLN A 398 4.98 1.98 -2.29
C GLN A 398 5.45 0.61 -1.79
N TRP A 399 6.47 0.02 -2.42
CA TRP A 399 7.07 -1.27 -2.04
C TRP A 399 8.28 -1.15 -1.11
N ASP A 400 8.67 0.07 -0.72
CA ASP A 400 9.79 0.32 0.21
C ASP A 400 9.27 0.51 1.64
N ASN A 401 9.92 -0.14 2.61
CA ASN A 401 9.59 -0.04 4.03
C ASN A 401 10.85 -0.13 4.90
N GLU A 402 10.80 0.45 6.10
CA GLU A 402 11.96 0.56 7.00
C GLU A 402 12.52 -0.81 7.41
N ALA A 403 11.67 -1.82 7.61
CA ALA A 403 12.09 -3.15 8.04
C ALA A 403 12.86 -3.91 6.95
N LYS A 404 12.49 -3.72 5.68
CA LYS A 404 13.13 -4.36 4.53
C LYS A 404 13.18 -3.37 3.35
N ARG A 405 14.27 -2.60 3.30
CA ARG A 405 14.47 -1.55 2.29
C ARG A 405 14.43 -2.09 0.86
N ASN A 406 13.76 -1.35 -0.02
CA ASN A 406 13.75 -1.53 -1.47
C ASN A 406 13.53 -0.18 -2.17
N PRO A 407 14.57 0.69 -2.21
CA PRO A 407 14.49 1.99 -2.86
C PRO A 407 14.59 1.90 -4.39
N VAL A 408 14.65 0.71 -4.98
CA VAL A 408 14.86 0.49 -6.41
C VAL A 408 13.53 0.67 -7.16
N SER A 409 13.58 1.44 -8.24
CA SER A 409 12.51 1.62 -9.22
C SER A 409 13.08 1.49 -10.64
N TRP A 410 12.26 1.69 -11.65
CA TRP A 410 12.65 1.52 -13.05
C TRP A 410 12.05 2.63 -13.92
N TYR A 411 12.65 2.81 -15.10
CA TYR A 411 12.04 3.58 -16.17
C TYR A 411 12.35 2.95 -17.54
N PHE A 412 11.50 3.25 -18.51
CA PHE A 412 11.67 2.93 -19.92
C PHE A 412 11.08 4.07 -20.76
N TRP A 413 11.49 4.15 -22.02
CA TRP A 413 10.96 5.15 -22.95
C TRP A 413 9.65 4.68 -23.56
N HIS A 414 8.65 5.58 -23.60
CA HIS A 414 7.39 5.30 -24.27
C HIS A 414 7.62 5.02 -25.76
N GLY A 415 7.00 3.95 -26.29
CA GLY A 415 7.26 3.45 -27.65
C GLY A 415 8.46 2.51 -27.75
N GLY A 416 9.15 2.22 -26.64
CA GLY A 416 10.31 1.34 -26.58
C GLY A 416 11.61 2.05 -26.97
N SER A 417 12.70 1.29 -26.99
CA SER A 417 14.03 1.77 -27.34
C SER A 417 14.75 0.76 -28.21
N THR A 418 15.70 1.23 -29.00
CA THR A 418 16.55 0.36 -29.81
C THR A 418 17.71 -0.20 -28.97
N PRO A 419 18.35 -1.32 -29.38
CA PRO A 419 19.57 -1.78 -28.73
C PRO A 419 20.64 -0.68 -28.61
N ALA A 420 20.82 0.12 -29.66
CA ALA A 420 21.83 1.19 -29.71
C ALA A 420 21.56 2.30 -28.67
N SER A 421 20.27 2.61 -28.42
CA SER A 421 19.88 3.57 -27.37
C SER A 421 20.31 3.12 -25.97
N PHE A 422 20.57 1.82 -25.79
CA PHE A 422 21.07 1.21 -24.56
C PHE A 422 22.51 0.70 -24.67
N SER A 423 23.31 1.26 -25.60
CA SER A 423 24.72 0.87 -25.80
C SER A 423 24.93 -0.59 -26.22
N LEU A 424 23.93 -1.23 -26.83
CA LEU A 424 23.99 -2.60 -27.32
C LEU A 424 24.03 -2.65 -28.85
N ALA A 425 24.74 -3.63 -29.40
CA ALA A 425 24.70 -3.94 -30.82
C ALA A 425 23.45 -4.76 -31.17
N ALA A 426 22.76 -4.39 -32.25
CA ALA A 426 21.62 -5.15 -32.77
C ALA A 426 22.09 -6.38 -33.56
N GLY A 427 21.24 -7.43 -33.60
CA GLY A 427 21.47 -8.65 -34.37
C GLY A 427 22.48 -9.62 -33.76
N VAL A 428 22.86 -9.45 -32.49
CA VAL A 428 23.83 -10.30 -31.80
C VAL A 428 23.37 -10.67 -30.40
N PHE A 429 24.00 -11.71 -29.84
CA PHE A 429 23.80 -12.15 -28.47
C PHE A 429 24.67 -11.34 -27.51
N HIS A 430 24.10 -10.91 -26.39
CA HIS A 430 24.77 -10.19 -25.30
C HIS A 430 24.66 -10.98 -24.00
N PRO A 431 25.72 -11.10 -23.19
CA PRO A 431 25.66 -11.79 -21.91
C PRO A 431 24.66 -11.15 -20.94
N VAL A 432 23.87 -11.97 -20.25
CA VAL A 432 23.00 -11.56 -19.15
C VAL A 432 23.78 -11.74 -17.84
N VAL A 433 23.84 -10.70 -17.01
CA VAL A 433 24.62 -10.68 -15.75
C VAL A 433 23.76 -10.90 -14.51
N ALA A 434 22.45 -10.68 -14.62
CA ALA A 434 21.47 -11.03 -13.60
C ALA A 434 20.09 -11.14 -14.23
N ILE A 435 19.23 -11.97 -13.64
CA ILE A 435 17.79 -11.95 -13.89
C ILE A 435 17.10 -11.71 -12.57
N ALA A 436 16.14 -10.79 -12.54
CA ALA A 436 15.38 -10.44 -11.35
C ALA A 436 13.92 -10.21 -11.70
N PHE A 437 13.03 -10.42 -10.74
CA PHE A 437 11.68 -9.86 -10.87
C PHE A 437 11.72 -8.34 -10.87
N LYS A 438 10.63 -7.73 -11.30
CA LYS A 438 10.44 -6.28 -11.25
C LYS A 438 10.58 -5.77 -9.80
N PRO A 439 11.17 -4.58 -9.56
CA PRO A 439 11.44 -4.12 -8.18
C PRO A 439 10.24 -4.12 -7.23
N ASN A 440 9.02 -3.87 -7.72
CA ASN A 440 7.79 -3.93 -6.91
C ASN A 440 7.47 -5.32 -6.33
N MET A 441 8.10 -6.38 -6.84
CA MET A 441 7.85 -7.79 -6.44
C MET A 441 8.89 -8.36 -5.47
N TRP A 442 9.93 -7.60 -5.10
CA TRP A 442 11.05 -8.15 -4.31
C TRP A 442 10.72 -8.43 -2.83
N ASN A 443 9.87 -7.59 -2.22
CA ASN A 443 9.62 -7.61 -0.76
C ASN A 443 8.14 -7.80 -0.38
N GLY A 444 7.26 -8.05 -1.35
CA GLY A 444 5.83 -8.20 -1.11
C GLY A 444 5.03 -8.14 -2.40
N ASP A 445 3.72 -8.30 -2.28
CA ASP A 445 2.80 -8.25 -3.40
C ASP A 445 2.39 -6.80 -3.68
N ASN A 446 3.00 -6.20 -4.71
CA ASN A 446 2.55 -4.95 -5.33
C ASN A 446 2.21 -5.22 -6.80
N SER A 447 1.49 -6.31 -7.07
CA SER A 447 1.09 -6.75 -8.42
C SER A 447 0.23 -5.73 -9.17
N HIS A 448 -0.45 -4.80 -8.48
CA HIS A 448 -1.11 -3.65 -9.10
C HIS A 448 -0.14 -2.70 -9.83
N HIS A 449 1.18 -2.85 -9.58
CA HIS A 449 2.23 -2.21 -10.38
C HIS A 449 2.64 -2.98 -11.63
N GLY A 450 1.94 -4.07 -11.95
CA GLY A 450 2.25 -4.99 -13.02
C GLY A 450 3.35 -5.98 -12.62
N GLU A 451 3.29 -7.17 -13.19
CA GLU A 451 4.26 -8.24 -12.99
C GLU A 451 5.27 -8.27 -14.14
N GLY A 452 6.50 -8.66 -13.84
CA GLY A 452 7.55 -8.71 -14.85
C GLY A 452 8.88 -9.25 -14.35
N ALA A 453 9.76 -9.56 -15.28
CA ALA A 453 11.13 -9.99 -15.04
C ALA A 453 12.08 -9.22 -15.93
N MET A 454 13.20 -8.80 -15.36
CA MET A 454 14.24 -8.05 -16.03
C MET A 454 15.45 -8.93 -16.31
N LEU A 455 15.92 -8.89 -17.55
CA LEU A 455 17.23 -9.36 -17.96
C LEU A 455 18.20 -8.19 -17.82
N VAL A 456 19.13 -8.24 -16.88
CA VAL A 456 20.20 -7.24 -16.77
C VAL A 456 21.32 -7.65 -17.72
N ILE A 457 21.62 -6.82 -18.71
CA ILE A 457 22.49 -7.16 -19.84
C ILE A 457 23.86 -6.50 -19.65
N LYS A 458 24.92 -7.27 -19.88
CA LYS A 458 26.30 -6.78 -19.78
C LYS A 458 26.53 -5.61 -20.75
N GLY A 459 26.98 -4.48 -20.22
CA GLY A 459 27.28 -3.29 -21.03
C GLY A 459 26.07 -2.47 -21.44
N ALA A 460 24.84 -2.89 -21.08
CA ALA A 460 23.67 -2.08 -21.32
C ALA A 460 23.72 -0.80 -20.47
N LYS A 461 23.57 0.35 -21.14
CA LYS A 461 23.52 1.67 -20.53
C LYS A 461 22.70 2.60 -21.43
N ASP A 462 21.69 3.23 -20.86
CA ASP A 462 20.91 4.25 -21.56
C ASP A 462 21.85 5.40 -22.00
N THR A 463 21.77 5.74 -23.28
CA THR A 463 22.58 6.80 -23.91
C THR A 463 21.93 8.18 -23.79
N CYS A 464 20.66 8.24 -23.38
CA CYS A 464 19.96 9.49 -23.10
C CYS A 464 20.24 10.00 -21.67
N THR A 465 19.85 11.24 -21.39
CA THR A 465 19.90 11.84 -20.05
C THR A 465 18.49 11.94 -19.50
N PRO A 466 18.05 10.99 -18.66
CA PRO A 466 16.72 11.04 -18.06
C PRO A 466 16.72 12.01 -16.88
N GLY A 467 15.52 12.43 -16.49
CA GLY A 467 15.30 13.05 -15.18
C GLY A 467 15.53 12.05 -14.03
N ALA A 468 15.12 12.38 -12.80
CA ALA A 468 15.19 11.45 -11.66
C ALA A 468 14.27 10.21 -11.79
N CYS A 469 13.33 10.20 -12.72
CA CYS A 469 12.41 9.07 -12.95
C CYS A 469 11.61 8.66 -11.69
N LEU A 470 11.30 9.65 -10.84
CA LEU A 470 10.30 9.53 -9.78
C LEU A 470 8.93 9.83 -10.38
N PHE A 471 8.10 8.80 -10.50
CA PHE A 471 6.74 8.94 -11.00
C PHE A 471 5.76 9.01 -9.83
N PRO A 472 4.82 9.97 -9.81
CA PRO A 472 3.78 10.06 -8.79
C PRO A 472 3.04 8.74 -8.51
N GLU A 473 2.85 7.93 -9.55
CA GLU A 473 2.14 6.65 -9.49
C GLU A 473 2.79 5.63 -8.54
N ILE A 474 4.12 5.68 -8.36
CA ILE A 474 4.88 4.70 -7.56
C ILE A 474 5.21 5.18 -6.14
N LEU A 475 4.87 6.43 -5.82
CA LEU A 475 5.13 7.03 -4.51
C LEU A 475 4.05 6.68 -3.51
N LYS A 476 4.40 6.70 -2.23
CA LYS A 476 3.43 6.51 -1.14
C LYS A 476 2.40 7.64 -1.07
N SER A 477 1.28 7.37 -0.40
CA SER A 477 0.12 8.25 -0.38
C SER A 477 0.36 9.62 0.26
N GLU A 478 1.35 9.73 1.15
CA GLU A 478 1.77 10.99 1.79
C GLU A 478 2.24 12.03 0.76
N PHE A 479 2.67 11.59 -0.43
CA PHE A 479 3.12 12.48 -1.51
C PHE A 479 2.01 12.86 -2.49
N HIS A 480 0.78 12.34 -2.33
CA HIS A 480 -0.32 12.56 -3.27
C HIS A 480 -0.71 14.04 -3.43
N ALA A 481 -0.65 14.81 -2.35
CA ALA A 481 -0.97 16.24 -2.37
C ALA A 481 0.04 17.08 -3.16
N VAL A 482 1.24 16.56 -3.40
CA VAL A 482 2.39 17.30 -3.95
C VAL A 482 2.96 16.66 -5.22
N ARG A 483 2.18 15.79 -5.87
CA ARG A 483 2.56 15.08 -7.10
C ARG A 483 3.04 16.02 -8.21
N SER A 484 2.44 17.21 -8.35
CA SER A 484 2.84 18.19 -9.38
C SER A 484 4.26 18.73 -9.15
N VAL A 485 4.65 18.94 -7.90
CA VAL A 485 5.99 19.40 -7.54
C VAL A 485 7.00 18.27 -7.75
N ILE A 486 6.67 17.05 -7.35
CA ILE A 486 7.56 15.90 -7.53
C ILE A 486 7.75 15.59 -9.01
N GLU A 487 6.70 15.65 -9.82
CA GLU A 487 6.80 15.49 -11.28
C GLU A 487 7.71 16.56 -11.90
N ALA A 488 7.56 17.82 -11.50
CA ALA A 488 8.40 18.93 -11.97
C ALA A 488 9.87 18.74 -11.56
N TYR A 489 10.13 18.44 -10.28
CA TYR A 489 11.47 18.10 -9.77
C TYR A 489 12.07 16.93 -10.54
N SER A 490 11.29 15.85 -10.71
CA SER A 490 11.73 14.62 -11.37
C SER A 490 12.19 14.87 -12.80
N ARG A 491 11.52 15.79 -13.52
CA ARG A 491 11.89 16.17 -14.88
C ARG A 491 13.18 16.97 -14.98
N GLU A 492 13.49 17.80 -13.98
CA GLU A 492 14.66 18.70 -13.98
C GLU A 492 15.88 18.11 -13.28
N ALA A 493 15.68 17.18 -12.34
CA ALA A 493 16.76 16.55 -11.59
C ALA A 493 17.63 15.67 -12.49
N THR A 494 18.95 15.77 -12.32
CA THR A 494 19.93 14.93 -13.03
C THR A 494 20.26 13.69 -12.20
N MET A 495 20.21 12.51 -12.81
CA MET A 495 20.64 11.27 -12.15
C MET A 495 22.16 11.17 -12.04
N GLN A 496 22.61 10.62 -10.91
CA GLN A 496 24.03 10.35 -10.66
C GLN A 496 24.43 8.93 -11.08
N GLY A 497 25.73 8.64 -11.09
CA GLY A 497 26.27 7.29 -11.25
C GLY A 497 26.14 6.70 -12.67
N ALA A 498 25.98 7.53 -13.70
CA ALA A 498 25.89 7.04 -15.08
C ALA A 498 27.14 6.25 -15.51
N ASP A 499 28.32 6.59 -14.98
CA ASP A 499 29.60 6.00 -15.37
C ASP A 499 30.02 4.79 -14.50
N GLU A 500 29.30 4.52 -13.41
CA GLU A 500 29.60 3.44 -12.45
C GLU A 500 29.07 2.06 -12.89
N GLY A 501 28.44 2.00 -14.07
CA GLY A 501 27.75 0.81 -14.58
C GLY A 501 26.30 0.73 -14.08
N SER A 502 25.36 0.67 -15.03
CA SER A 502 23.93 0.61 -14.74
C SER A 502 23.39 -0.82 -14.80
N ALA A 503 22.56 -1.19 -13.83
CA ALA A 503 21.65 -2.32 -13.96
C ALA A 503 20.56 -1.96 -14.98
N ALA A 504 20.89 -2.16 -16.26
CA ALA A 504 20.01 -1.93 -17.39
C ALA A 504 19.91 -3.18 -18.27
N GLY A 505 18.86 -3.25 -19.08
CA GLY A 505 18.64 -4.35 -20.00
C GLY A 505 17.20 -4.40 -20.45
N LEU A 506 16.59 -5.59 -20.52
CA LEU A 506 15.24 -5.78 -21.08
C LEU A 506 14.23 -6.16 -19.99
N MET A 507 13.10 -5.46 -19.93
CA MET A 507 11.98 -5.82 -19.06
C MET A 507 10.91 -6.61 -19.83
N MET A 508 10.68 -7.86 -19.43
CA MET A 508 9.56 -8.68 -19.87
C MET A 508 8.39 -8.45 -18.91
N GLN A 509 7.23 -8.06 -19.44
CA GLN A 509 6.04 -7.74 -18.64
C GLN A 509 4.90 -8.71 -18.95
N LYS A 510 4.14 -9.08 -17.92
CA LYS A 510 2.89 -9.82 -18.08
C LYS A 510 1.86 -8.99 -18.85
N GLY A 511 1.02 -9.67 -19.64
CA GLY A 511 0.00 -9.02 -20.49
C GLY A 511 0.55 -8.41 -21.80
N GLY A 512 1.87 -8.38 -21.99
CA GLY A 512 2.49 -8.01 -23.27
C GLY A 512 2.81 -9.23 -24.13
N THR A 513 2.79 -9.07 -25.45
CA THR A 513 3.38 -10.06 -26.36
C THR A 513 4.89 -10.10 -26.12
N LEU A 514 5.41 -11.25 -25.66
CA LEU A 514 6.85 -11.44 -25.54
C LEU A 514 7.39 -12.06 -26.84
N ASN A 515 8.65 -11.78 -27.16
CA ASN A 515 9.36 -12.48 -28.23
C ASN A 515 10.87 -12.37 -27.99
N VAL A 516 11.29 -12.85 -26.83
CA VAL A 516 12.66 -12.75 -26.33
C VAL A 516 13.39 -14.04 -26.66
N LEU A 517 14.49 -13.93 -27.39
CA LEU A 517 15.34 -15.08 -27.72
C LEU A 517 16.55 -15.11 -26.79
N LEU A 518 16.68 -16.21 -26.05
CA LEU A 518 17.75 -16.46 -25.09
C LEU A 518 18.57 -17.66 -25.54
N ARG A 519 19.89 -17.57 -25.42
CA ARG A 519 20.78 -18.73 -25.50
C ARG A 519 21.22 -19.09 -24.09
N VAL A 520 21.01 -20.34 -23.71
CA VAL A 520 21.32 -20.85 -22.38
C VAL A 520 22.37 -21.93 -22.49
N HIS A 521 23.46 -21.77 -21.74
CA HIS A 521 24.50 -22.76 -21.59
C HIS A 521 24.27 -23.53 -20.29
N SER A 522 24.26 -24.87 -20.37
CA SER A 522 24.08 -25.77 -19.24
C SER A 522 24.72 -27.11 -19.55
N GLY A 523 25.55 -27.64 -18.65
CA GLY A 523 26.13 -28.99 -18.81
C GLY A 523 26.95 -29.16 -20.09
N GLY A 524 27.68 -28.11 -20.51
CA GLY A 524 28.53 -28.13 -21.71
C GLY A 524 27.79 -28.01 -23.05
N SER A 525 26.47 -27.81 -23.05
CA SER A 525 25.66 -27.58 -24.26
C SER A 525 24.99 -26.22 -24.24
N ALA A 526 24.77 -25.65 -25.42
CA ALA A 526 24.04 -24.39 -25.61
C ALA A 526 22.73 -24.64 -26.36
N LEU A 527 21.61 -24.19 -25.81
CA LEU A 527 20.29 -24.28 -26.43
C LEU A 527 19.64 -22.90 -26.51
N GLU A 528 18.86 -22.67 -27.57
CA GLU A 528 18.11 -21.44 -27.75
C GLU A 528 16.65 -21.62 -27.32
N TYR A 529 16.14 -20.64 -26.58
CA TYR A 529 14.79 -20.59 -26.03
C TYR A 529 14.11 -19.30 -26.46
N ARG A 530 12.88 -19.40 -26.98
CA ARG A 530 12.06 -18.24 -27.31
C ARG A 530 10.95 -18.10 -26.28
N ILE A 531 11.00 -17.00 -25.55
CA ILE A 531 9.97 -16.60 -24.59
C ILE A 531 8.93 -15.78 -25.32
N ASP A 532 7.75 -16.36 -25.53
CA ASP A 532 6.67 -15.80 -26.35
C ASP A 532 5.54 -15.14 -25.54
N ARG A 533 5.34 -15.54 -24.29
CA ARG A 533 4.39 -14.90 -23.37
C ARG A 533 4.69 -15.16 -21.90
N TRP A 534 4.00 -14.41 -21.07
CA TRP A 534 3.80 -14.73 -19.65
C TRP A 534 2.65 -15.74 -19.54
N ASP A 535 2.75 -16.74 -18.66
CA ASP A 535 1.66 -17.73 -18.45
C ASP A 535 0.53 -17.17 -17.59
#